data_AF-A0A1D1VXH4-F1
#
_entry.id   AF-A0A1D1VXH4-F1
#
_cell.length_a   1.000
_cell.length_b   1.000
_cell.length_c   1.000
_cell.angle_alpha   90.00
_cell.angle_beta   90.00
_cell.angle_gamma   90.00
#
_symmetry.space_group_name_H-M   'P 1'
#
loop_
_entity.id
_entity.type
_entity.pdbx_description
1 polymer ?
#
loop_
_entity_poly.entity_id
_entity_poly.type
_entity_poly.pdbx_seq_one_letter_code
_entity_poly.pdbx_strand_id
1 'polypeptide(L)'
;MEEFRINVSDYETPSAVVHIGIITLGLLYAAEMGSLYYITPAYNSALDDIKQTYPRLRVSQHFVADPAFRLCGDLMPDSDNLLARFYYGREPKWRRANFAVFLSNEAGT
;
A
#
# COMPACT_ATOMS: atom_id res chain seq x y z
N MET A 1 -42.51 32.14 -6.19
CA MET A 1 -41.83 30.86 -6.48
C MET A 1 -40.37 31.23 -6.66
N GLU A 2 -39.57 31.03 -5.62
CA GLU A 2 -38.20 31.56 -5.52
C GLU A 2 -37.24 30.48 -6.03
N GLU A 3 -36.49 30.80 -7.07
CA GLU A 3 -35.61 29.86 -7.77
C GLU A 3 -34.29 29.75 -6.99
N PHE A 4 -34.13 28.66 -6.24
CA PHE A 4 -32.91 28.39 -5.47
C PHE A 4 -31.81 27.91 -6.42
N ARG A 5 -30.96 28.83 -6.88
CA ARG A 5 -29.76 28.50 -7.68
C ARG A 5 -28.62 28.18 -6.74
N ILE A 6 -28.27 26.90 -6.65
CA ILE A 6 -27.02 26.46 -6.02
C ILE A 6 -25.88 26.82 -6.98
N ASN A 7 -25.10 27.84 -6.61
CA ASN A 7 -23.89 28.21 -7.34
C ASN A 7 -22.83 27.13 -7.06
N VAL A 8 -22.51 26.29 -8.05
CA VAL A 8 -21.51 25.20 -7.94
C VAL A 8 -20.08 25.76 -8.03
N SER A 9 -19.84 26.94 -7.47
CA SER A 9 -18.55 27.67 -7.57
C SER A 9 -17.75 27.67 -6.27
N ASP A 10 -18.32 27.25 -5.14
CA ASP A 10 -17.73 27.54 -3.82
C ASP A 10 -17.19 26.32 -3.05
N TYR A 11 -16.99 25.19 -3.74
CA TYR A 11 -16.32 24.02 -3.14
C TYR A 11 -15.28 23.41 -4.08
N GLU A 12 -14.35 24.22 -4.62
CA GLU A 12 -13.02 23.68 -4.89
C GLU A 12 -12.31 23.47 -3.55
N THR A 13 -12.63 22.37 -2.88
CA THR A 13 -11.70 21.80 -1.89
C THR A 13 -10.34 21.70 -2.57
N PRO A 14 -9.24 22.21 -1.95
CA PRO A 14 -7.91 21.94 -2.48
C PRO A 14 -7.81 20.42 -2.61
N SER A 15 -7.70 19.96 -3.85
CA SER A 15 -7.80 18.55 -4.17
C SER A 15 -6.83 17.76 -3.28
N ALA A 16 -7.38 17.03 -2.31
CA ALA A 16 -6.58 16.31 -1.35
C ALA A 16 -5.67 15.30 -2.07
N VAL A 17 -4.41 15.26 -1.67
CA VAL A 17 -3.47 14.25 -2.15
C VAL A 17 -3.85 12.91 -1.50
N VAL A 18 -4.08 11.89 -2.32
CA VAL A 18 -4.39 10.54 -1.85
C VAL A 18 -3.10 9.77 -1.65
N HIS A 19 -2.92 9.19 -0.46
CA HIS A 19 -1.77 8.37 -0.13
C HIS A 19 -2.16 6.89 -0.12
N ILE A 20 -1.49 6.08 -0.94
CA ILE A 20 -1.65 4.63 -0.99
C ILE A 20 -0.36 3.98 -0.48
N GLY A 21 -0.48 3.21 0.60
CA GLY A 21 0.60 2.38 1.12
C GLY A 21 0.32 0.91 0.81
N ILE A 22 1.20 0.29 0.04
CA ILE A 22 1.17 -1.15 -0.25
C ILE A 22 2.11 -1.84 0.73
N ILE A 23 1.63 -2.83 1.46
CA ILE A 23 2.43 -3.63 2.38
C ILE A 23 2.54 -5.03 1.80
N THR A 24 3.76 -5.45 1.48
CA THR A 24 4.05 -6.77 0.93
C THR A 24 4.77 -7.57 1.99
N LEU A 25 4.21 -8.72 2.36
CA LEU A 25 4.87 -9.68 3.24
C LEU A 25 5.76 -10.59 2.38
N GLY A 26 7.03 -10.71 2.74
CA GLY A 26 8.02 -11.46 1.98
C GLY A 26 8.64 -12.60 2.77
N LEU A 27 9.06 -13.64 2.07
CA LEU A 27 9.79 -14.77 2.63
C LEU A 27 11.29 -14.57 2.43
N LEU A 28 12.10 -14.77 3.48
CA LEU A 28 13.56 -14.59 3.41
C LEU A 28 14.31 -15.86 2.96
N TYR A 29 13.77 -16.60 1.99
CA TYR A 29 14.50 -17.70 1.36
C TYR A 29 15.10 -17.27 0.02
N ALA A 30 16.18 -17.95 -0.39
CA ALA A 30 17.05 -17.50 -1.47
C ALA A 30 16.33 -17.30 -2.82
N ALA A 31 15.32 -18.11 -3.13
CA ALA A 31 14.61 -17.98 -4.40
C ALA A 31 13.73 -16.72 -4.44
N GLU A 32 13.01 -16.40 -3.35
CA GLU A 32 12.23 -15.17 -3.31
C GLU A 32 13.12 -13.92 -3.34
N MET A 33 14.17 -13.91 -2.52
CA MET A 33 15.14 -12.81 -2.53
C MET A 33 15.84 -12.63 -3.88
N GLY A 34 16.13 -13.73 -4.58
CA GLY A 34 16.67 -13.69 -5.94
C GLY A 34 15.67 -13.10 -6.95
N SER A 35 14.38 -13.41 -6.81
CA SER A 35 13.33 -12.91 -7.70
C SER A 35 13.11 -11.39 -7.59
N LEU A 36 13.34 -10.81 -6.41
CA LEU A 36 13.21 -9.37 -6.19
C LEU A 36 14.09 -8.55 -7.15
N TYR A 37 15.27 -9.04 -7.53
CA TYR A 37 16.13 -8.37 -8.50
C TYR A 37 15.50 -8.23 -9.88
N TYR A 38 14.65 -9.18 -10.28
CA TYR A 38 13.96 -9.14 -11.57
C TYR A 38 12.66 -8.31 -11.53
N ILE A 39 11.99 -8.29 -10.37
CA ILE A 39 10.69 -7.61 -10.22
C ILE A 39 10.87 -6.13 -9.87
N THR A 40 11.89 -5.78 -9.08
CA THR A 40 12.13 -4.39 -8.61
C THR A 40 12.19 -3.37 -9.74
N PRO A 41 12.88 -3.61 -10.89
CA PRO A 41 12.92 -2.63 -11.98
C PRO A 41 11.55 -2.33 -12.58
N ALA A 42 10.74 -3.36 -12.85
CA ALA A 42 9.40 -3.20 -13.38
C ALA A 42 8.50 -2.46 -12.40
N TYR A 43 8.63 -2.78 -11.11
CA TYR A 43 7.88 -2.11 -10.05
C TYR A 43 8.22 -0.62 -9.93
N ASN A 44 9.51 -0.28 -9.96
CA ASN A 44 9.95 1.12 -9.90
C ASN A 44 9.45 1.92 -11.12
N SER A 45 9.51 1.31 -12.32
CA SER A 45 8.94 1.93 -13.52
C SER A 45 7.45 2.21 -13.36
N ALA A 46 6.68 1.24 -12.84
CA ALA A 46 5.25 1.42 -12.61
C ALA A 46 4.96 2.54 -11.59
N LEU A 47 5.76 2.68 -10.53
CA LEU A 47 5.62 3.78 -9.57
C LEU A 47 5.90 5.15 -10.22
N ASP A 48 6.90 5.24 -11.09
CA ASP A 48 7.22 6.46 -11.81
C ASP A 48 6.10 6.83 -12.79
N ASP A 49 5.56 5.85 -13.53
CA ASP A 49 4.42 6.05 -14.42
C ASP A 49 3.18 6.52 -13.67
N ILE A 50 2.88 5.93 -12.50
CA ILE A 50 1.78 6.35 -11.63
C ILE A 50 1.99 7.79 -11.17
N LYS A 51 3.20 8.16 -10.77
CA LYS A 51 3.52 9.52 -10.31
C LYS A 51 3.34 10.56 -11.42
N GLN A 52 3.68 10.22 -12.66
CA GLN A 52 3.49 11.09 -13.82
C GLN A 52 2.00 11.19 -14.22
N THR A 53 1.29 10.06 -14.24
CA THR A 53 -0.10 9.96 -14.71
C THR A 53 -1.08 10.52 -13.67
N TYR A 54 -0.82 10.29 -12.39
CA TYR A 54 -1.69 10.65 -11.27
C TYR A 54 -0.93 11.54 -10.27
N PRO A 55 -0.72 12.83 -10.56
CA PRO A 55 0.11 13.72 -9.72
C PRO A 55 -0.44 13.96 -8.31
N ARG A 56 -1.73 13.67 -8.10
CA ARG A 56 -2.44 13.75 -6.82
C ARG A 56 -2.41 12.43 -6.05
N LEU A 57 -1.78 11.40 -6.60
CA LEU A 57 -1.61 10.10 -5.97
C LEU A 57 -0.16 9.94 -5.49
N ARG A 58 0.00 9.52 -4.24
CA ARG A 58 1.30 9.18 -3.66
C ARG A 58 1.27 7.71 -3.27
N VAL A 59 1.89 6.87 -4.10
CA VAL A 59 2.02 5.44 -3.84
C VAL A 59 3.37 5.16 -3.18
N SER A 60 3.36 4.31 -2.16
CA SER A 60 4.57 3.82 -1.50
C SER A 60 4.44 2.32 -1.22
N GLN A 61 5.55 1.60 -1.27
CA GLN A 61 5.60 0.19 -0.89
C GLN A 61 6.40 0.00 0.39
N HIS A 62 5.96 -0.96 1.20
CA HIS A 62 6.67 -1.44 2.36
C HIS A 62 6.82 -2.95 2.26
N PHE A 63 8.06 -3.41 2.19
CA PHE A 63 8.36 -4.83 2.28
C PHE A 63 8.58 -5.21 3.75
N VAL A 64 7.86 -6.20 4.23
CA VAL A 64 7.94 -6.70 5.61
C VAL A 64 8.32 -8.17 5.53
N ALA A 65 9.47 -8.50 6.11
CA ALA A 65 9.98 -9.86 6.10
C ALA A 65 10.62 -10.15 7.45
N ASP A 66 10.47 -11.39 7.92
CA ASP A 66 11.06 -11.87 9.17
C ASP A 66 11.88 -13.13 8.87
N PRO A 67 13.14 -13.23 9.35
CA PRO A 67 13.97 -14.42 9.18
C PRO A 67 13.36 -15.71 9.74
N ALA A 68 12.40 -15.60 10.66
CA ALA A 68 11.64 -16.73 11.17
C ALA A 68 10.78 -17.41 10.10
N PHE A 69 10.39 -16.69 9.03
CA PHE A 69 9.51 -17.20 7.98
C PHE A 69 10.32 -17.56 6.73
N ARG A 70 10.72 -18.84 6.62
CA ARG A 70 11.55 -19.33 5.51
C ARG A 70 10.71 -19.95 4.41
N LEU A 71 9.56 -20.51 4.76
CA LEU A 71 8.60 -21.11 3.86
C LEU A 71 7.25 -20.41 3.99
N CYS A 72 6.42 -20.51 2.95
CA CYS A 72 5.05 -20.01 2.97
C CYS A 72 4.25 -20.57 4.17
N GLY A 73 4.44 -21.85 4.48
CA GLY A 73 3.81 -22.50 5.64
C GLY A 73 4.19 -21.90 7.00
N ASP A 74 5.34 -21.22 7.10
CA ASP A 74 5.77 -20.52 8.32
C ASP A 74 5.08 -19.15 8.43
N LEU A 75 4.90 -18.47 7.30
CA LEU A 75 4.31 -17.13 7.24
C LEU A 75 2.78 -17.16 7.36
N MET A 76 2.12 -18.12 6.71
CA MET A 76 0.65 -18.17 6.60
C MET A 76 -0.09 -18.10 7.95
N PRO A 77 0.36 -18.79 9.03
CA PRO A 77 -0.31 -18.70 10.33
C PRO A 77 -0.09 -17.35 11.04
N ASP A 78 0.99 -16.64 10.74
CA ASP A 78 1.43 -15.43 11.44
C ASP A 78 1.36 -14.16 10.60
N SER A 79 0.91 -14.24 9.34
CA SER A 79 0.87 -13.12 8.39
C SER A 79 0.06 -11.96 8.92
N ASP A 80 -1.09 -12.24 9.52
CA ASP A 80 -1.99 -11.23 10.08
C ASP A 80 -1.37 -10.56 11.31
N ASN A 81 -0.69 -11.35 12.16
CA ASN A 81 0.03 -10.83 13.32
C ASN A 81 1.20 -9.93 12.90
N LEU A 82 1.97 -10.34 11.90
CA LEU A 82 3.09 -9.59 11.36
C LEU A 82 2.60 -8.26 10.74
N LEU A 83 1.53 -8.33 9.94
CA LEU A 83 0.91 -7.17 9.33
C LEU A 83 0.34 -6.21 10.39
N ALA A 84 -0.36 -6.76 11.39
CA ALA A 84 -0.90 -5.98 12.50
C ALA A 84 0.21 -5.28 13.28
N ARG A 85 1.31 -5.97 13.60
CA ARG A 85 2.47 -5.36 14.27
C ARG A 85 3.08 -4.23 13.44
N PHE A 86 3.24 -4.42 12.13
CA PHE A 86 3.76 -3.38 11.24
C PHE A 86 2.83 -2.16 11.17
N TYR A 87 1.51 -2.40 11.11
CA TYR A 87 0.49 -1.38 11.02
C TYR A 87 0.35 -0.61 12.35
N TYR A 88 0.06 -1.31 13.45
CA TYR A 88 -0.16 -0.71 14.77
C TYR A 88 1.13 -0.16 15.39
N GLY A 89 2.32 -0.67 15.03
CA GLY A 89 3.59 -0.05 15.40
C GLY A 89 3.76 1.38 14.87
N ARG A 90 2.94 1.78 13.87
CA ARG A 90 2.92 3.13 13.30
C ARG A 90 1.57 3.82 13.48
N GLU A 91 0.68 3.26 14.29
CA GLU A 91 -0.68 3.75 14.52
C GLU A 91 -0.77 5.27 14.80
N PRO A 92 0.15 5.91 15.56
CA PRO A 92 0.12 7.35 15.78
C PRO A 92 0.31 8.20 14.52
N LYS A 93 0.95 7.65 13.48
CA LYS A 93 1.07 8.24 12.15
C LYS A 93 -0.23 8.04 11.35
N TRP A 94 -0.83 6.85 11.44
CA TRP A 94 -1.99 6.47 10.63
C TRP A 94 -3.33 6.99 11.16
N ARG A 95 -3.53 7.16 12.48
CA ARG A 95 -4.75 7.76 13.07
C ARG A 95 -5.04 9.18 12.60
N ARG A 96 -4.04 9.87 12.03
CA ARG A 96 -4.20 11.22 11.47
C ARG A 96 -4.63 11.23 10.00
N ALA A 97 -4.80 10.07 9.37
CA ALA A 97 -5.20 9.92 7.98
C ALA A 97 -6.54 9.18 7.86
N ASN A 98 -7.37 9.57 6.88
CA ASN A 98 -8.51 8.75 6.46
C ASN A 98 -7.97 7.54 5.70
N PHE A 99 -8.16 6.32 6.22
CA PHE A 99 -7.56 5.09 5.67
C PHE A 99 -8.61 4.09 5.20
N ALA A 100 -8.26 3.34 4.16
CA ALA A 100 -8.95 2.13 3.73
C ALA A 100 -7.89 1.02 3.57
N VAL A 101 -8.16 -0.18 4.08
CA VAL A 101 -7.23 -1.32 4.01
C VAL A 101 -7.81 -2.36 3.04
N PHE A 102 -6.98 -2.77 2.09
CA PHE A 102 -7.29 -3.86 1.17
C PHE A 102 -6.24 -4.96 1.39
N LEU A 103 -6.70 -6.18 1.64
CA LEU A 103 -5.86 -7.36 1.76
C LEU A 103 -6.05 -8.19 0.49
N SER A 104 -4.97 -8.49 -0.24
CA SER A 104 -5.00 -9.50 -1.29
C SER A 104 -4.00 -10.61 -0.97
N ASN A 105 -4.40 -11.84 -1.26
CA ASN A 105 -3.60 -13.04 -1.12
C ASN A 105 -3.43 -13.66 -2.51
N GLU A 106 -2.35 -13.33 -3.22
CA GLU A 106 -1.99 -14.08 -4.42
C GLU A 106 -1.14 -15.28 -4.02
N ALA A 107 -1.81 -16.34 -3.57
CA ALA A 107 -1.26 -17.69 -3.63
C ALA A 107 -1.56 -18.21 -5.03
N GLY A 108 -0.63 -18.02 -5.98
CA GLY A 108 -0.72 -18.64 -7.29
C GLY A 108 -0.82 -20.16 -7.13
N THR A 109 -1.94 -20.73 -7.59
CA THR A 109 -2.12 -22.19 -7.75
C THR A 109 -1.40 -22.69 -8.98
#